data_AF-A0A970MEF2-F1
#
_entry.id   AF-A0A970MEF2-F1
#
_cell.length_a   1.000
_cell.length_b   1.000
_cell.length_c   1.000
_cell.angle_alpha   90.00
_cell.angle_beta   90.00
_cell.angle_gamma   90.00
#
_symmetry.space_group_name_H-M   'P 1'
#
loop_
_entity.id
_entity.type
_entity.pdbx_description
1 polymer ?
#
loop_
_entity_poly.entity_id
_entity_poly.type
_entity_poly.pdbx_seq_one_letter_code
_entity_poly.pdbx_strand_id
1 'polypeptide(L)'
;MEKRFIGDRWHDLMVENAPLRAILNGRLTSVPENFYDFIIMNNLPDSDFIMARFIGKLLGEYRLGISDSWYALRIEKMIEENKLIVVEEKDPSHPYQKVLRKV
;
A
#
# COMPACT_ATOMS: atom_id res chain seq x y z
N MET A 1 -11.14 6.31 32.86
CA MET A 1 -10.20 7.34 32.36
C MET A 1 -9.66 6.95 30.99
N GLU A 2 -9.09 5.74 30.87
CA GLU A 2 -8.55 5.18 29.61
C GLU A 2 -9.55 5.13 28.44
N LYS A 3 -10.80 4.69 28.66
CA LYS A 3 -11.84 4.67 27.60
C LYS A 3 -12.15 6.04 27.01
N ARG A 4 -12.12 7.10 27.83
CA ARG A 4 -12.35 8.49 27.35
C ARG A 4 -11.15 8.94 26.51
N PHE A 5 -9.94 8.71 26.99
CA PHE A 5 -8.72 9.04 26.27
C PHE A 5 -8.61 8.36 24.89
N ILE A 6 -8.96 7.07 24.78
CA ILE A 6 -8.99 6.36 23.49
C ILE A 6 -10.08 6.92 22.57
N GLY A 7 -11.26 7.24 23.13
CA GLY A 7 -12.37 7.84 22.39
C GLY A 7 -12.04 9.22 21.83
N ASP A 8 -11.44 10.08 22.66
CA ASP A 8 -10.99 11.43 22.26
C ASP A 8 -9.91 11.33 21.18
N ARG A 9 -8.94 10.41 21.35
CA ARG A 9 -7.91 10.17 20.33
C ARG A 9 -8.50 9.67 19.01
N TRP A 10 -9.52 8.81 19.05
CA TRP A 10 -10.21 8.37 17.83
C TRP A 10 -10.94 9.54 17.15
N HIS A 11 -11.59 10.41 17.94
CA HIS A 11 -12.24 11.60 17.43
C HIS A 11 -11.25 12.53 16.72
N ASP A 12 -10.11 12.82 17.34
CA ASP A 12 -9.04 13.64 16.73
C ASP A 12 -8.55 13.03 15.41
N LEU A 13 -8.30 11.72 15.39
CA LEU A 13 -7.87 11.01 14.19
C LEU A 13 -8.93 11.08 13.08
N MET A 14 -10.22 11.01 13.42
CA MET A 14 -11.31 11.18 12.45
C MET A 14 -11.34 12.59 11.87
N VAL A 15 -11.07 13.61 12.69
CA VAL A 15 -10.96 15.01 12.25
C VAL A 15 -9.74 15.21 11.34
N GLU A 16 -8.60 14.58 11.64
CA GLU A 16 -7.39 14.62 10.79
C GLU A 16 -7.65 14.01 9.40
N ASN A 17 -8.53 13.01 9.30
CA ASN A 17 -8.94 12.34 8.06
C ASN A 17 -7.76 11.91 7.15
N ALA A 18 -6.67 11.46 7.76
CA ALA A 18 -5.51 10.96 7.03
C ALA A 18 -5.84 9.69 6.21
N PRO A 19 -5.19 9.50 5.04
CA PRO A 19 -5.50 8.39 4.14
C PRO A 19 -5.10 7.02 4.69
N LEU A 20 -4.14 6.99 5.62
CA LEU A 20 -3.65 5.76 6.23
C LEU A 20 -3.38 5.97 7.72
N ARG A 21 -3.60 4.92 8.50
CA ARG A 21 -3.25 4.87 9.93
C ARG A 21 -2.41 3.64 10.20
N ALA A 22 -1.40 3.79 11.05
CA ALA A 22 -0.51 2.73 11.48
C ALA A 22 -0.44 2.66 13.01
N ILE A 23 -0.16 1.47 13.55
CA ILE A 23 0.19 1.32 14.97
C ILE A 23 1.70 1.52 15.09
N LEU A 24 2.10 2.69 15.61
CA LEU A 24 3.49 3.03 15.85
C LEU A 24 3.72 3.09 17.36
N ASN A 25 4.66 2.29 17.86
CA ASN A 25 4.96 2.19 19.30
C ASN A 25 3.69 1.98 20.16
N GLY A 26 2.77 1.13 19.68
CA GLY A 26 1.51 0.82 20.35
C GLY A 26 0.41 1.89 20.23
N ARG A 27 0.61 2.95 19.42
CA ARG A 27 -0.36 4.03 19.24
C ARG A 27 -0.86 4.13 17.80
N LEU A 28 -2.18 4.24 17.65
CA LEU A 28 -2.81 4.54 16.37
C LEU A 28 -2.43 5.97 15.92
N THR A 29 -1.76 6.04 14.78
CA THR A 29 -1.12 7.25 14.28
C THR A 29 -1.47 7.44 12.81
N SER A 30 -1.91 8.64 12.45
CA SER A 30 -2.07 9.07 11.06
C SER A 30 -0.72 9.12 10.36
N VAL A 31 -0.64 8.52 9.18
CA VAL A 31 0.56 8.50 8.35
C VAL A 31 0.23 8.85 6.91
N PRO A 32 1.21 9.34 6.12
CA PRO A 32 1.02 9.54 4.69
C PRO A 32 0.62 8.24 3.97
N GLU A 33 -0.08 8.37 2.84
CA GLU A 33 -0.49 7.22 2.03
C GLU A 33 0.68 6.35 1.55
N ASN A 34 1.87 6.93 1.40
CA ASN A 34 3.09 6.29 0.93
C ASN A 34 3.95 5.69 2.04
N PHE A 35 3.45 5.67 3.29
CA PHE A 35 4.23 5.30 4.47
C PHE A 35 4.88 3.91 4.35
N TYR A 36 4.21 2.96 3.71
CA TYR A 36 4.73 1.60 3.49
C TYR A 36 5.29 1.36 2.07
N ASP A 37 5.47 2.39 1.24
CA ASP A 37 6.02 2.23 -0.12
C ASP A 37 7.38 1.54 -0.12
N PHE A 38 8.17 1.68 0.96
CA PHE A 38 9.45 1.00 1.11
C PHE A 38 9.33 -0.53 1.05
N ILE A 39 8.20 -1.11 1.49
CA ILE A 39 7.95 -2.55 1.40
C ILE A 39 7.79 -2.96 -0.06
N ILE A 40 7.07 -2.17 -0.86
CA ILE A 40 6.93 -2.41 -2.30
C ILE A 40 8.32 -2.31 -2.94
N MET A 41 9.02 -1.18 -2.75
CA MET A 41 10.31 -0.90 -3.40
C MET A 41 11.39 -1.94 -3.07
N ASN A 42 11.49 -2.37 -1.81
CA ASN A 42 12.51 -3.32 -1.37
C ASN A 42 12.27 -4.75 -1.87
N ASN A 43 11.07 -5.05 -2.35
CA ASN A 43 10.69 -6.39 -2.79
C ASN A 43 10.44 -6.48 -4.30
N LEU A 44 10.61 -5.39 -5.04
CA LEU A 44 10.44 -5.37 -6.49
C LEU A 44 11.36 -6.42 -7.15
N PRO A 45 10.81 -7.33 -7.96
CA PRO A 45 11.61 -8.27 -8.74
C PRO A 45 12.47 -7.54 -9.79
N ASP A 46 13.67 -8.07 -10.05
CA ASP A 46 14.54 -7.56 -11.13
C ASP A 46 14.03 -7.96 -12.53
N SER A 47 13.25 -9.05 -12.61
CA SER A 47 12.60 -9.52 -13.84
C SER A 47 11.15 -9.04 -13.94
N ASP A 48 10.55 -9.17 -15.13
CA ASP A 48 9.11 -8.92 -15.34
C ASP A 48 8.25 -9.71 -14.35
N PHE A 49 7.23 -9.06 -13.81
CA PHE A 49 6.38 -9.65 -12.79
C PHE A 49 4.91 -9.28 -12.98
N ILE A 50 4.01 -10.18 -12.57
CA ILE A 50 2.58 -9.94 -12.59
C ILE A 50 2.19 -9.21 -11.30
N MET A 51 1.56 -8.05 -11.43
CA MET A 51 1.15 -7.20 -10.30
C MET A 51 0.32 -7.96 -9.26
N ALA A 52 -0.71 -8.71 -9.66
CA ALA A 52 -1.52 -9.53 -8.76
C ALA A 52 -0.69 -10.54 -7.93
N ARG A 53 0.27 -11.22 -8.58
CA ARG A 53 1.14 -12.20 -7.89
C ARG A 53 2.07 -11.52 -6.90
N PHE A 54 2.60 -10.36 -7.28
CA PHE A 54 3.46 -9.57 -6.42
C PHE A 54 2.72 -9.05 -5.18
N ILE A 55 1.51 -8.50 -5.34
CA ILE A 55 0.65 -8.07 -4.22
C ILE A 55 0.34 -9.25 -3.30
N GLY A 56 -0.04 -10.41 -3.86
CA GLY A 56 -0.30 -11.63 -3.09
C GLY A 56 0.90 -12.07 -2.24
N LYS A 57 2.12 -11.97 -2.78
CA LYS A 57 3.36 -12.23 -2.03
C LYS A 57 3.49 -11.28 -0.84
N LEU A 58 3.37 -9.97 -1.06
CA LEU A 58 3.55 -8.96 -0.01
C LEU A 58 2.52 -9.11 1.12
N LEU A 59 1.26 -9.42 0.77
CA LEU A 59 0.20 -9.68 1.75
C LEU A 59 0.53 -10.90 2.64
N GLY A 60 1.09 -11.95 2.05
CA GLY A 60 1.51 -13.15 2.77
C GLY A 60 2.69 -12.90 3.73
N GLU A 61 3.64 -12.06 3.33
CA GLU A 61 4.89 -11.82 4.06
C GLU A 61 4.76 -10.77 5.18
N TYR A 62 4.12 -9.62 4.93
CA TYR A 62 4.23 -8.45 5.82
C TYR A 62 3.05 -8.24 6.77
N ARG A 63 1.88 -8.87 6.54
CA ARG A 63 0.68 -8.83 7.41
C ARG A 63 0.37 -7.47 8.08
N LEU A 64 0.44 -6.38 7.31
CA LEU A 64 0.32 -5.00 7.81
C LEU A 64 -1.11 -4.58 8.20
N GLY A 65 -2.12 -5.44 7.97
CA GLY A 65 -3.53 -5.08 8.11
C GLY A 65 -4.04 -4.14 7.01
N ILE A 66 -3.38 -4.17 5.85
CA ILE A 66 -3.69 -3.34 4.67
C ILE A 66 -4.22 -4.24 3.55
N SER A 67 -5.21 -3.76 2.80
CA SER A 67 -5.79 -4.48 1.66
C SER A 67 -4.87 -4.54 0.45
N ASP A 68 -5.14 -5.50 -0.43
CA ASP A 68 -4.59 -5.58 -1.78
C ASP A 68 -4.79 -4.28 -2.57
N SER A 69 -5.95 -3.63 -2.44
CA SER A 69 -6.30 -2.41 -3.17
C SER A 69 -5.37 -1.23 -2.85
N TRP A 70 -4.88 -1.13 -1.60
CA TRP A 70 -3.89 -0.11 -1.25
C TRP A 70 -2.57 -0.35 -1.99
N TYR A 71 -2.07 -1.60 -2.01
CA TYR A 71 -0.86 -1.94 -2.76
C TYR A 71 -1.02 -1.62 -4.23
N ALA A 72 -2.18 -1.94 -4.81
CA ALA A 72 -2.47 -1.65 -6.20
C ALA A 72 -2.39 -0.15 -6.49
N LEU A 73 -3.03 0.68 -5.66
CA LEU A 73 -2.99 2.14 -5.80
C LEU A 73 -1.56 2.69 -5.68
N ARG A 74 -0.75 2.17 -4.76
CA ARG A 74 0.66 2.59 -4.64
C ARG A 74 1.51 2.15 -5.84
N ILE A 75 1.27 0.96 -6.40
CA ILE A 75 1.97 0.47 -7.59
C ILE A 75 1.57 1.30 -8.82
N GLU A 76 0.29 1.62 -9.00
CA GLU A 76 -0.14 2.56 -10.06
C GLU A 76 0.55 3.91 -9.91
N LYS A 77 0.68 4.42 -8.67
CA LYS A 77 1.42 5.65 -8.42
C LYS A 77 2.90 5.54 -8.83
N MET A 78 3.53 4.39 -8.60
CA MET A 78 4.90 4.13 -9.04
C MET A 78 5.03 4.03 -10.58
N ILE A 79 3.99 3.61 -11.29
CA ILE A 79 3.94 3.66 -12.76
C ILE A 79 3.85 5.13 -13.23
N GLU A 80 2.96 5.93 -12.64
CA GLU A 80 2.85 7.37 -12.93
C GLU A 80 4.18 8.12 -12.69
N GLU A 81 4.91 7.73 -11.65
CA GLU A 81 6.21 8.28 -11.27
C GLU A 81 7.39 7.72 -12.09
N ASN A 82 7.13 6.88 -13.09
CA ASN A 82 8.15 6.21 -13.93
C ASN A 82 9.17 5.35 -13.14
N LYS A 83 8.78 4.81 -11.98
CA LYS A 83 9.58 3.82 -11.24
C LYS A 83 9.35 2.40 -11.77
N LEU A 84 8.18 2.18 -12.36
CA LEU A 84 7.75 0.94 -13.00
C LEU A 84 7.22 1.25 -14.40
N ILE A 85 7.42 0.33 -15.33
CA ILE A 85 6.77 0.36 -16.65
C ILE A 85 5.80 -0.80 -16.80
N VAL A 86 4.75 -0.58 -17.58
CA VAL A 86 3.84 -1.65 -18.01
C VAL A 86 4.43 -2.32 -19.24
N VAL A 87 4.75 -3.61 -19.12
CA VAL A 87 5.26 -4.44 -20.22
C VAL A 87 4.11 -5.03 -21.03
N GLU A 88 3.05 -5.48 -20.35
CA GLU A 88 1.86 -6.08 -20.96
C GLU A 88 0.63 -5.75 -20.13
N GLU A 89 -0.46 -5.34 -20.79
CA GLU A 89 -1.77 -5.14 -20.18
C GLU A 89 -2.77 -6.10 -20.81
N LYS A 90 -3.19 -7.12 -20.04
CA LYS A 90 -4.04 -8.20 -20.56
C LYS A 90 -5.51 -7.83 -20.64
N ASP A 91 -6.01 -7.14 -19.63
CA ASP A 91 -7.41 -6.76 -19.52
C ASP A 91 -7.56 -5.49 -18.66
N PRO A 92 -7.95 -4.35 -19.25
CA PRO A 92 -8.19 -3.11 -18.51
C PRO A 92 -9.29 -3.20 -17.44
N SER A 93 -10.19 -4.18 -17.53
CA SER A 93 -11.22 -4.42 -16.51
C SER A 93 -10.69 -5.13 -15.26
N HIS A 94 -9.48 -5.70 -15.33
CA HIS A 94 -8.80 -6.36 -14.23
C HIS A 94 -7.51 -5.61 -13.86
N PRO A 95 -7.58 -4.61 -12.97
CA PRO A 95 -6.49 -3.66 -12.72
C PRO A 95 -5.19 -4.32 -12.25
N TYR A 96 -5.24 -5.55 -11.73
CA TYR A 96 -4.06 -6.26 -11.23
C TYR A 96 -3.39 -7.18 -12.26
N GLN A 97 -3.95 -7.31 -13.47
CA GLN A 97 -3.42 -8.21 -14.52
C GLN A 97 -2.43 -7.53 -15.46
N LYS A 98 -1.62 -6.61 -14.91
CA LYS A 98 -0.50 -5.98 -15.61
C LYS A 98 0.79 -6.75 -15.36
N VAL A 99 1.58 -6.93 -16.41
CA VAL A 99 2.99 -7.33 -16.30
C VAL A 99 3.81 -6.06 -16.20
N LEU A 100 4.59 -5.95 -15.13
CA LEU A 100 5.37 -4.77 -14.79
C LEU A 100 6.86 -5.09 -14.78
N ARG A 101 7.68 -4.07 -15.03
CA ARG A 101 9.14 -4.11 -14.91
C ARG A 101 9.63 -2.88 -14.18
N LYS A 102 10.65 -3.05 -13.34
CA LYS A 102 11.38 -1.95 -12.71
C LYS A 102 12.20 -1.18 -13.75
N VAL A 103 12.18 0.15 -13.66
CA VAL A 103 13.02 1.03 -14.50
C VAL A 103 14.47 1.02 -14.05
#